data_AF-A0A973WH92-F1
#
_entry.id   AF-A0A973WH92-F1
#
_cell.length_a   1.000
_cell.length_b   1.000
_cell.length_c   1.000
_cell.angle_alpha   90.00
_cell.angle_beta   90.00
_cell.angle_gamma   90.00
#
_symmetry.space_group_name_H-M   'P 1'
#
loop_
_entity.id
_entity.type
_entity.pdbx_description
1 polymer ?
#
loop_
_entity_poly.entity_id
_entity_poly.type
_entity_poly.pdbx_seq_one_letter_code
_entity_poly.pdbx_strand_id
1 'polypeptide(L)'
;MKGDVTVIEYLNKALRHELTAVNQYRLHSRLLADWGYSRLADKELEEAGEEQSHADELMDRILFLEGWPNLQFLDDLRIGTNLKEVLESDLVGEYTARALY
;
A
#
# COMPACT_ATOMS: atom_id res chain seq x y z
N MET A 1 22.12 -10.74 8.86
CA MET A 1 22.85 -11.30 7.69
C MET A 1 22.99 -10.16 6.71
N LYS A 2 24.21 -9.70 6.40
CA LYS A 2 24.38 -8.54 5.52
C LYS A 2 23.80 -8.81 4.11
N GLY A 3 22.75 -8.10 3.75
CA GLY A 3 22.09 -8.21 2.45
C GLY A 3 22.78 -7.45 1.33
N ASP A 4 22.35 -7.72 0.09
CA ASP A 4 22.73 -6.94 -1.08
C ASP A 4 22.04 -5.57 -1.05
N VAL A 5 22.78 -4.51 -1.38
CA VAL A 5 22.30 -3.13 -1.30
C VAL A 5 21.16 -2.89 -2.28
N THR A 6 21.25 -3.40 -3.51
CA THR A 6 20.19 -3.24 -4.51
C THR A 6 18.91 -3.97 -4.10
N VAL A 7 19.02 -5.15 -3.49
CA VAL A 7 17.84 -5.85 -2.92
C VAL A 7 17.17 -4.99 -1.83
N ILE A 8 17.94 -4.42 -0.90
CA ILE A 8 17.39 -3.56 0.16
C ILE A 8 16.74 -2.29 -0.42
N GLU A 9 17.29 -1.72 -1.50
CA GLU A 9 16.68 -0.59 -2.20
C GLU A 9 15.33 -0.95 -2.81
N TYR A 10 15.21 -2.11 -3.47
CA TYR A 10 13.94 -2.57 -4.04
C TYR A 10 12.91 -2.91 -2.95
N LEU A 11 13.32 -3.52 -1.85
CA LEU A 11 12.43 -3.76 -0.71
C LEU A 11 11.90 -2.46 -0.12
N ASN A 12 12.72 -1.40 -0.05
CA ASN A 12 12.24 -0.08 0.39
C ASN A 12 11.30 0.59 -0.62
N LYS A 13 11.44 0.32 -1.94
CA LYS A 13 10.47 0.79 -2.93
C LYS A 13 9.13 0.06 -2.76
N ALA A 14 9.17 -1.26 -2.59
CA ALA A 14 7.97 -2.05 -2.30
C ALA A 14 7.30 -1.56 -1.01
N LEU A 15 8.07 -1.35 0.07
CA LEU A 15 7.55 -0.87 1.35
C LEU A 15 6.83 0.48 1.21
N ARG A 16 7.41 1.41 0.44
CA ARG A 16 6.75 2.70 0.15
C ARG A 16 5.42 2.49 -0.54
N HIS A 17 5.38 1.61 -1.55
CA HIS A 17 4.18 1.33 -2.32
C HIS A 17 3.07 0.75 -1.42
N GLU A 18 3.39 -0.23 -0.56
CA GLU A 18 2.41 -0.80 0.38
C GLU A 18 1.89 0.25 1.36
N LEU A 19 2.75 1.12 1.89
CA LEU A 19 2.32 2.18 2.79
C LEU A 19 1.44 3.22 2.09
N THR A 20 1.67 3.48 0.80
CA THR A 20 0.77 4.30 -0.02
C THR A 20 -0.58 3.60 -0.18
N ALA A 21 -0.59 2.31 -0.51
CA ALA A 21 -1.81 1.51 -0.68
C ALA A 21 -2.64 1.45 0.63
N VAL A 22 -2.00 1.20 1.79
CA VAL A 22 -2.65 1.24 3.11
C VAL A 22 -3.42 2.54 3.32
N ASN A 23 -2.79 3.68 3.02
CA ASN A 23 -3.43 4.98 3.23
C ASN A 23 -4.54 5.26 2.22
N GLN A 24 -4.36 4.85 0.96
CA GLN A 24 -5.38 5.00 -0.09
C GLN A 24 -6.62 4.18 0.23
N TYR A 25 -6.46 2.87 0.46
CA TYR A 25 -7.54 1.95 0.82
C TYR A 25 -8.27 2.37 2.10
N ARG A 26 -7.54 2.83 3.13
CA ARG A 26 -8.18 3.35 4.35
C ARG A 26 -9.06 4.57 4.08
N LEU A 27 -8.59 5.51 3.26
CA LEU A 27 -9.38 6.71 2.95
C LEU A 27 -10.58 6.36 2.07
N HIS A 28 -10.40 5.49 1.06
CA HIS A 28 -11.49 5.00 0.22
C HIS A 28 -12.55 4.25 1.03
N SER A 29 -12.15 3.40 1.97
CA SER A 29 -13.08 2.77 2.92
C SER A 29 -13.96 3.79 3.64
N ARG A 30 -13.37 4.89 4.16
CA ARG A 30 -14.15 5.95 4.85
C ARG A 30 -15.09 6.70 3.92
N LEU A 31 -14.64 7.03 2.71
CA LEU A 31 -15.46 7.70 1.70
C LEU A 31 -16.64 6.82 1.26
N LEU A 32 -16.38 5.54 0.98
CA LEU A 32 -17.42 4.59 0.61
C LEU A 32 -18.43 4.38 1.73
N ALA A 33 -17.99 4.35 2.99
CA ALA A 33 -18.89 4.25 4.14
C ALA A 33 -19.78 5.50 4.26
N ASP A 34 -19.21 6.70 4.10
CA ASP A 34 -19.95 7.97 4.12
C ASP A 34 -20.99 8.05 2.98
N TRP A 35 -20.64 7.53 1.80
CA TRP A 35 -21.55 7.46 0.65
C TRP A 35 -22.59 6.33 0.74
N GLY A 36 -22.59 5.53 1.82
CA GLY A 36 -23.57 4.46 2.06
C GLY A 36 -23.24 3.12 1.39
N TYR A 37 -22.03 2.93 0.86
CA TYR A 37 -21.57 1.68 0.25
C TYR A 37 -20.88 0.76 1.27
N SER A 38 -21.58 0.40 2.36
CA SER A 38 -20.97 -0.29 3.51
C SER A 38 -20.21 -1.58 3.15
N ARG A 39 -20.75 -2.42 2.26
CA ARG A 39 -20.08 -3.67 1.85
C ARG A 39 -18.73 -3.41 1.15
N LEU A 40 -18.65 -2.34 0.35
CA LEU A 40 -17.40 -1.98 -0.32
C LEU A 40 -16.44 -1.34 0.68
N ALA A 41 -16.94 -0.50 1.59
CA ALA A 41 -16.13 0.06 2.66
C ALA A 41 -15.47 -1.02 3.54
N ASP A 42 -16.20 -2.09 3.86
CA ASP A 42 -15.66 -3.23 4.62
C ASP A 42 -14.56 -3.95 3.84
N LYS A 43 -14.72 -4.10 2.51
CA LYS A 43 -13.71 -4.73 1.66
C LYS A 43 -12.45 -3.87 1.57
N GLU A 44 -12.57 -2.58 1.30
CA GLU A 44 -11.43 -1.64 1.30
C GLU A 44 -10.67 -1.64 2.64
N LEU A 45 -11.37 -1.81 3.76
CA LEU A 45 -10.73 -1.89 5.07
C LEU A 45 -9.97 -3.21 5.26
N GLU A 46 -10.48 -4.30 4.72
CA GLU A 46 -9.79 -5.61 4.67
C GLU A 46 -8.52 -5.49 3.82
N GLU A 47 -8.60 -4.97 2.61
CA GLU A 47 -7.44 -4.73 1.72
C GLU A 47 -6.38 -3.86 2.40
N ALA A 48 -6.78 -2.77 3.05
CA ALA A 48 -5.85 -1.95 3.83
C ALA A 48 -5.14 -2.70 4.98
N GLY A 49 -5.78 -3.75 5.52
CA GLY A 49 -5.18 -4.64 6.52
C GLY A 49 -4.20 -5.64 5.92
N GLU A 50 -4.51 -6.16 4.73
CA GLU A 50 -3.62 -7.01 3.95
C GLU A 50 -2.33 -6.24 3.59
N GLU A 51 -2.44 -5.02 3.07
CA GLU A 51 -1.25 -4.22 2.71
C GLU A 51 -0.42 -3.79 3.92
N GLN A 52 -1.06 -3.59 5.08
CA GLN A 52 -0.31 -3.34 6.32
C GLN A 52 0.52 -4.56 6.70
N SER A 53 -0.01 -5.76 6.49
CA SER A 53 0.71 -7.01 6.76
C SER A 53 1.88 -7.19 5.78
N HIS A 54 1.70 -6.87 4.49
CA HIS A 54 2.80 -6.85 3.52
C HIS A 54 3.90 -5.85 3.91
N ALA A 55 3.53 -4.64 4.33
CA ALA A 55 4.48 -3.65 4.81
C ALA A 55 5.29 -4.15 6.03
N ASP A 56 4.62 -4.83 6.97
CA ASP A 56 5.28 -5.41 8.15
C ASP A 56 6.30 -6.51 7.74
N GLU A 57 5.94 -7.40 6.81
CA GLU A 57 6.84 -8.43 6.28
C GLU A 57 8.07 -7.83 5.57
N LEU A 58 7.87 -6.76 4.80
CA LEU A 58 8.94 -6.04 4.12
C LEU A 58 9.89 -5.37 5.12
N MET A 59 9.36 -4.75 6.18
CA MET A 59 10.17 -4.16 7.25
C MET A 59 11.03 -5.22 7.95
N ASP A 60 10.41 -6.34 8.33
CA ASP A 60 11.11 -7.47 8.95
C ASP A 60 12.23 -7.99 8.04
N ARG A 61 11.96 -8.09 6.74
CA ARG A 61 12.96 -8.54 5.77
C ARG A 61 14.11 -7.56 5.61
N ILE A 62 13.84 -6.26 5.53
CA ILE A 62 14.87 -5.22 5.43
C ILE A 62 15.77 -5.24 6.68
N LEU A 63 15.17 -5.30 7.87
CA LEU A 63 15.91 -5.34 9.14
C LEU A 63 16.76 -6.61 9.26
N PHE A 64 16.24 -7.77 8.88
CA PHE A 64 16.99 -9.03 8.86
C PHE A 64 18.23 -8.96 7.96
N LEU A 65 18.12 -8.22 6.85
CA LEU A 65 19.20 -7.95 5.89
C LEU A 65 20.17 -6.85 6.36
N GLU A 66 20.02 -6.36 7.59
CA GLU A 66 20.79 -5.26 8.19
C GLU A 66 20.63 -3.93 7.42
N GLY A 67 19.50 -3.76 6.73
CA GLY A 67 19.08 -2.50 6.11
C GLY A 67 18.25 -1.62 7.05
N TRP A 68 17.90 -0.43 6.58
CA TRP A 68 17.03 0.50 7.30
C TRP A 68 15.71 0.70 6.53
N PRO A 69 14.55 0.32 7.10
CA PRO A 69 13.26 0.59 6.48
C PRO A 69 12.96 2.09 6.44
N ASN A 70 12.47 2.59 5.31
CA ASN A 70 12.14 4.00 5.12
C ASN A 70 10.64 4.21 4.95
N LEU A 71 10.01 4.75 6.00
CA LEU A 71 8.59 5.06 6.07
C LEU A 71 8.31 6.57 5.93
N GLN A 72 9.34 7.38 5.69
CA GLN A 72 9.24 8.84 5.74
C GLN A 72 8.47 9.43 4.55
N PHE A 73 8.48 8.72 3.43
CA PHE A 73 7.91 9.18 2.17
C PHE A 73 6.94 8.14 1.63
N LEU A 74 5.83 8.63 1.09
CA LEU A 74 4.83 7.86 0.38
C LEU A 74 4.87 8.27 -1.10
N ASP A 75 4.46 7.38 -1.98
CA ASP A 75 4.08 7.75 -3.34
C ASP A 75 2.75 8.53 -3.34
N ASP A 76 2.45 9.22 -4.43
CA ASP A 76 1.25 10.04 -4.56
C ASP A 76 -0.03 9.18 -4.44
N LEU A 77 -0.94 9.61 -3.56
CA LEU A 77 -2.26 9.01 -3.41
C LEU A 77 -3.16 9.37 -4.60
N ARG A 78 -4.00 8.42 -5.03
CA ARG A 78 -5.02 8.60 -6.05
C ARG A 78 -6.39 8.46 -5.39
N ILE A 79 -6.95 9.59 -4.93
CA ILE A 79 -8.20 9.58 -4.18
C ILE A 79 -9.39 9.80 -5.12
N GLY A 80 -10.23 8.79 -5.26
CA GLY A 80 -11.44 8.86 -6.07
C GLY A 80 -12.52 9.73 -5.44
N THR A 81 -13.28 10.46 -6.26
CA THR A 81 -14.39 11.33 -5.82
C THR A 81 -15.78 10.73 -6.03
N ASN A 82 -15.82 9.54 -6.63
CA ASN A 82 -17.01 8.70 -6.77
C ASN A 82 -16.61 7.22 -6.80
N LEU A 83 -17.60 6.33 -6.72
CA LEU A 83 -17.35 4.88 -6.67
C LEU A 83 -16.47 4.36 -7.82
N LYS A 84 -16.69 4.84 -9.05
CA LYS A 84 -15.92 4.38 -10.20
C LYS A 84 -14.45 4.81 -10.08
N GLU A 85 -14.22 6.07 -9.72
CA GLU A 85 -12.86 6.61 -9.56
C GLU A 85 -12.09 5.94 -8.41
N VAL A 86 -12.77 5.54 -7.33
CA VAL A 86 -12.16 4.75 -6.25
C VAL A 86 -11.59 3.45 -6.82
N LEU A 87 -12.44 2.63 -7.44
CA LEU A 87 -12.04 1.34 -8.00
C LEU A 87 -10.96 1.47 -9.10
N GLU A 88 -11.04 2.50 -9.94
CA GLU A 88 -10.03 2.75 -10.97
C GLU A 88 -8.70 3.21 -10.37
N SER A 89 -8.73 4.02 -9.32
CA SER A 89 -7.52 4.52 -8.64
C SER A 89 -6.77 3.40 -7.92
N ASP A 90 -7.51 2.50 -7.28
CA ASP A 90 -6.98 1.32 -6.60
C ASP A 90 -6.39 0.33 -7.60
N LEU A 91 -7.11 0.04 -8.68
CA LEU A 91 -6.61 -0.81 -9.77
C LEU A 91 -5.32 -0.27 -10.42
N VAL A 92 -5.17 1.05 -10.54
CA VAL A 92 -3.93 1.66 -11.01
C VAL A 92 -2.78 1.43 -10.01
N GLY A 93 -3.07 1.50 -8.70
CA GLY A 93 -2.13 1.12 -7.65
C GLY A 93 -1.64 -0.32 -7.81
N GLU A 94 -2.56 -1.26 -8.02
CA GLU A 94 -2.26 -2.69 -8.22
C GLU A 94 -1.38 -2.94 -9.45
N TYR A 95 -1.69 -2.31 -10.58
CA TYR A 95 -0.85 -2.43 -11.77
C TYR A 95 0.55 -1.83 -11.58
N THR A 96 0.67 -0.79 -10.75
CA THR A 96 1.96 -0.20 -10.40
C THR A 96 2.77 -1.15 -9.53
N ALA A 97 2.14 -1.79 -8.53
CA ALA A 97 2.76 -2.81 -7.69
C ALA A 97 3.30 -3.96 -8.54
N ARG A 98 2.46 -4.52 -9.41
CA ARG A 98 2.82 -5.63 -10.31
C ARG A 98 3.98 -5.31 -11.25
N ALA A 99 4.15 -4.05 -11.64
CA ALA A 99 5.26 -3.64 -12.50
C ALA A 99 6.57 -3.41 -11.71
N LEU A 100 6.46 -3.14 -10.41
CA LEU A 100 7.60 -2.97 -9.51
C LEU A 100 8.19 -4.31 -9.06
N TYR A 101 7.32 -5.31 -8.83
CA TYR A 101 7.67 -6.67 -8.39
C TYR A 101 8.21 -7.52 -9.54
#